data_AF-A0A8J4PYL8-F1
#
_entry.id   AF-A0A8J4PYL8-F1
#
_cell.length_a   1.000
_cell.length_b   1.000
_cell.length_c   1.000
_cell.angle_alpha   90.00
_cell.angle_beta   90.00
_cell.angle_gamma   90.00
#
_symmetry.space_group_name_H-M   'P 1'
#
loop_
_entity.id
_entity.type
_entity.pdbx_description
1 polymer ?
#
loop_
_entity_poly.entity_id
_entity_poly.type
_entity_poly.pdbx_seq_one_letter_code
_entity_poly.pdbx_strand_id
1 'polypeptide(L)'
;MLHACVTVPLAIYVTYQASFIDLFSYQSPALTLLLSISSGYFIWDLYVCYKRPEIVGTAMIFHAIMGITANLYVALPHGRPAFQPVVSMMLLTEISTIPLNLKGFIQVYNPQSKYYDSVLLVFAISFLLVRCIIGVPFLLYSLYALSYRINDFPIDKSIVYIIEAILAIVLNSYWGLFLGKKMYIKLSKPKQHST
;
A
#
# COMPACT_ATOMS: atom_id res chain seq x y z
N MET A 1 0.72 -6.33 -10.33
CA MET A 1 0.02 -5.53 -11.36
C MET A 1 -1.46 -5.90 -11.46
N LEU A 2 -1.79 -7.15 -11.82
CA LEU A 2 -3.19 -7.60 -11.96
C LEU A 2 -4.03 -7.33 -10.71
N HIS A 3 -3.47 -7.61 -9.52
CA HIS A 3 -4.11 -7.32 -8.25
C HIS A 3 -4.55 -5.86 -8.12
N ALA A 4 -3.64 -4.90 -8.29
CA ALA A 4 -3.97 -3.48 -8.16
C ALA A 4 -5.03 -3.03 -9.19
N CYS A 5 -5.06 -3.62 -10.38
CA CYS A 5 -6.11 -3.35 -11.37
C CYS A 5 -7.51 -3.83 -10.92
N VAL A 6 -7.59 -4.81 -10.01
CA VAL A 6 -8.84 -5.34 -9.47
C VAL A 6 -9.18 -4.72 -8.13
N THR A 7 -8.21 -4.64 -7.22
CA THR A 7 -8.43 -4.18 -5.84
C THR A 7 -8.57 -2.68 -5.74
N VAL A 8 -7.90 -1.88 -6.57
CA VAL A 8 -8.06 -0.41 -6.51
C VAL A 8 -9.48 0.02 -6.89
N PRO A 9 -10.09 -0.42 -8.01
CA PRO A 9 -11.48 -0.05 -8.32
C PRO A 9 -12.48 -0.49 -7.25
N LEU A 10 -12.31 -1.70 -6.72
CA LEU A 10 -13.18 -2.22 -5.67
C LEU A 10 -12.98 -1.46 -4.34
N ALA A 11 -11.75 -1.11 -4.00
CA ALA A 11 -11.43 -0.26 -2.87
C ALA A 11 -12.03 1.13 -3.02
N ILE A 12 -12.01 1.75 -4.21
CA ILE A 12 -12.66 3.04 -4.47
C ILE A 12 -14.16 2.94 -4.17
N TYR A 13 -14.82 1.91 -4.69
CA TYR A 13 -16.24 1.67 -4.46
C TYR A 13 -16.56 1.50 -2.97
N VAL A 14 -15.82 0.63 -2.27
CA VAL A 14 -16.04 0.34 -0.85
C VAL A 14 -15.75 1.56 0.03
N THR A 15 -14.66 2.26 -0.23
CA THR A 15 -14.29 3.50 0.46
C THR A 15 -15.37 4.57 0.31
N TYR A 16 -15.88 4.76 -0.91
CA TYR A 16 -16.92 5.75 -1.18
C TYR A 16 -18.15 5.44 -0.33
N GLN A 17 -18.61 4.19 -0.28
CA GLN A 17 -19.72 3.78 0.57
C GLN A 17 -19.43 4.00 2.07
N ALA A 18 -18.21 3.66 2.53
CA ALA A 18 -17.82 3.80 3.92
C ALA A 18 -17.78 5.26 4.41
N SER A 19 -17.46 6.21 3.51
CA SER A 19 -17.33 7.64 3.85
C SER A 19 -18.63 8.30 4.33
N PHE A 20 -19.78 7.69 4.06
CA PHE A 20 -21.09 8.18 4.49
C PHE A 20 -21.62 7.53 5.78
N ILE A 21 -20.89 6.58 6.38
CA ILE A 21 -21.37 5.78 7.51
C ILE A 21 -20.39 5.87 8.70
N ASP A 22 -19.40 4.97 8.75
CA ASP A 22 -18.35 4.95 9.77
C ASP A 22 -17.12 4.25 9.19
N LEU A 23 -16.00 4.97 9.14
CA LEU A 23 -14.73 4.49 8.61
C LEU A 23 -14.18 3.28 9.37
N PHE A 24 -14.59 3.09 10.62
CA PHE A 24 -14.05 2.02 11.47
C PHE A 24 -14.91 0.77 11.49
N SER A 25 -16.22 0.86 11.34
CA SER A 25 -17.13 -0.28 11.52
C SER A 25 -18.00 -0.61 10.32
N TYR A 26 -17.90 0.13 9.20
CA TYR A 26 -18.63 -0.21 7.98
C TYR A 26 -18.30 -1.63 7.48
N GLN A 27 -19.33 -2.34 7.04
CA GLN A 27 -19.22 -3.68 6.47
C GLN A 27 -20.07 -3.79 5.22
N SER A 28 -19.59 -4.57 4.24
CA SER A 28 -20.37 -4.97 3.09
C SER A 28 -19.79 -6.24 2.45
N PRO A 29 -20.58 -7.00 1.68
CA PRO A 29 -20.07 -8.13 0.91
C PRO A 29 -18.93 -7.73 -0.05
N ALA A 30 -18.98 -6.51 -0.60
CA ALA A 30 -17.94 -5.96 -1.46
C ALA A 30 -16.62 -5.76 -0.69
N LEU A 31 -16.68 -5.31 0.56
CA LEU A 31 -15.50 -5.18 1.42
C LEU A 31 -14.90 -6.54 1.77
N THR A 32 -15.72 -7.55 2.09
CA THR A 32 -15.23 -8.92 2.32
C THR A 32 -14.59 -9.52 1.07
N LEU A 33 -15.17 -9.30 -0.10
CA LEU A 33 -14.59 -9.72 -1.37
C LEU A 33 -13.23 -9.04 -1.63
N LEU A 34 -13.15 -7.73 -1.38
CA LEU A 34 -11.91 -6.96 -1.52
C LEU A 34 -10.79 -7.54 -0.64
N LEU A 35 -11.08 -7.75 0.65
CA LEU A 35 -10.11 -8.32 1.60
C LEU A 35 -9.69 -9.73 1.21
N SER A 36 -10.60 -10.54 0.65
CA SER A 36 -10.30 -11.90 0.19
C SER A 36 -9.35 -11.90 -1.01
N ILE A 37 -9.63 -11.08 -2.03
CA ILE A 37 -8.77 -10.93 -3.22
C ILE A 37 -7.39 -10.39 -2.84
N SER A 38 -7.38 -9.34 -2.00
CA SER A 38 -6.17 -8.70 -1.48
C SER A 38 -5.32 -9.69 -0.68
N SER A 39 -5.92 -10.45 0.24
CA SER A 39 -5.23 -11.48 1.03
C SER A 39 -4.55 -12.53 0.15
N GLY A 40 -5.26 -13.04 -0.87
CA GLY A 40 -4.71 -14.01 -1.81
C GLY A 40 -3.49 -13.47 -2.56
N TYR A 41 -3.52 -12.18 -2.93
CA TYR A 41 -2.38 -11.52 -3.55
C TYR A 41 -1.20 -11.34 -2.59
N PHE A 42 -1.43 -10.90 -1.36
CA PHE A 42 -0.32 -10.75 -0.40
C PHE A 42 0.33 -12.08 -0.02
N ILE A 43 -0.44 -13.18 -0.02
CA ILE A 43 0.12 -14.55 0.10
C ILE A 43 1.03 -14.86 -1.09
N TRP A 44 0.61 -14.54 -2.31
CA TRP A 44 1.43 -14.71 -3.50
C TRP A 44 2.70 -13.83 -3.44
N ASP A 45 2.58 -12.57 -3.07
CA ASP A 45 3.73 -11.66 -2.92
C ASP A 45 4.70 -12.18 -1.87
N LEU A 46 4.21 -12.72 -0.74
CA LEU A 46 5.06 -13.34 0.27
C LEU A 46 5.82 -14.54 -0.30
N TYR A 47 5.14 -15.41 -1.04
CA TYR A 47 5.76 -16.57 -1.68
C TYR A 47 6.88 -16.13 -2.65
N VAL A 48 6.61 -15.18 -3.54
CA VAL A 48 7.59 -14.68 -4.52
C VAL A 48 8.76 -13.99 -3.81
N CYS A 49 8.48 -13.14 -2.83
CA CYS A 49 9.52 -12.40 -2.10
C CYS A 49 10.41 -13.32 -1.27
N TYR A 50 9.85 -14.38 -0.69
CA TYR A 50 10.61 -15.38 0.06
C TYR A 50 11.48 -16.25 -0.85
N LYS A 51 11.02 -16.56 -2.08
CA LYS A 51 11.78 -17.37 -3.03
C LYS A 51 12.97 -16.64 -3.65
N ARG A 52 12.90 -15.32 -3.81
CA ARG A 52 13.97 -14.50 -4.41
C ARG A 52 14.23 -13.18 -3.66
N PRO A 53 14.62 -13.23 -2.37
CA PRO A 53 14.85 -12.03 -1.56
C PRO A 53 15.94 -11.11 -2.13
N GLU A 54 16.88 -11.65 -2.89
CA GLU A 54 17.96 -10.93 -3.57
C GLU A 54 17.46 -9.98 -4.66
N ILE A 55 16.29 -10.26 -5.25
CA ILE A 55 15.69 -9.44 -6.31
C ILE A 55 14.78 -8.37 -5.72
N VAL A 56 13.93 -8.75 -4.76
CA VAL A 56 12.87 -7.88 -4.23
C VAL A 56 13.30 -7.05 -3.02
N GLY A 57 14.30 -7.53 -2.27
CA GLY A 57 14.71 -6.96 -0.98
C GLY A 57 13.84 -7.43 0.20
N THR A 58 14.46 -7.47 1.38
CA THR A 58 13.82 -7.91 2.64
C THR A 58 12.63 -7.04 3.06
N ALA A 59 12.64 -5.75 2.72
CA ALA A 59 11.53 -4.83 2.99
C ALA A 59 10.21 -5.29 2.32
N MET A 60 10.29 -5.95 1.16
CA MET A 60 9.10 -6.46 0.47
C MET A 60 8.51 -7.70 1.16
N ILE A 61 9.33 -8.50 1.86
CA ILE A 61 8.84 -9.60 2.68
C ILE A 61 8.02 -9.06 3.85
N PHE A 62 8.53 -8.04 4.55
CA PHE A 62 7.80 -7.38 5.64
C PHE A 62 6.49 -6.76 5.13
N HIS A 63 6.53 -6.07 3.98
CA HIS A 63 5.33 -5.54 3.35
C HIS A 63 4.28 -6.62 3.06
N ALA A 64 4.69 -7.78 2.54
CA ALA A 64 3.78 -8.88 2.25
C ALA A 64 3.18 -9.48 3.54
N ILE A 65 3.99 -9.69 4.59
CA ILE A 65 3.50 -10.17 5.89
C ILE A 65 2.47 -9.19 6.46
N MET A 66 2.80 -7.90 6.50
CA MET A 66 1.92 -6.82 6.95
C MET A 66 0.60 -6.78 6.18
N GLY A 67 0.66 -6.94 4.85
CA GLY A 67 -0.53 -7.01 4.01
C GLY A 67 -1.42 -8.20 4.39
N ILE A 68 -0.84 -9.38 4.61
CA ILE A 68 -1.59 -10.57 5.03
C ILE A 68 -2.23 -10.36 6.41
N THR A 69 -1.44 -9.93 7.40
CA THR A 69 -1.92 -9.72 8.77
C THR A 69 -3.00 -8.66 8.83
N ALA A 70 -2.81 -7.51 8.16
CA ALA A 70 -3.80 -6.45 8.11
C ALA A 70 -5.11 -6.90 7.45
N ASN A 71 -5.08 -7.64 6.34
CA ASN A 71 -6.31 -8.07 5.66
C ASN A 71 -7.03 -9.22 6.40
N LEU A 72 -6.29 -10.21 6.90
CA LEU A 72 -6.88 -11.38 7.55
C LEU A 72 -7.41 -11.02 8.94
N TYR A 73 -6.64 -10.27 9.74
CA TYR A 73 -6.97 -10.06 11.14
C TYR A 73 -8.25 -9.23 11.32
N VAL A 74 -8.45 -8.21 10.48
CA VAL A 74 -9.68 -7.40 10.48
C VAL A 74 -10.91 -8.17 9.99
N ALA A 75 -10.70 -9.27 9.25
CA ALA A 75 -11.75 -10.15 8.75
C ALA A 75 -12.11 -11.28 9.73
N LEU A 76 -11.32 -11.50 10.79
CA LEU A 76 -11.61 -12.55 11.76
C LEU A 76 -12.91 -12.25 12.55
N PRO A 77 -13.75 -13.28 12.79
CA PRO A 77 -15.08 -13.10 13.38
C PRO A 77 -15.08 -12.86 14.90
N HIS A 78 -13.92 -12.89 15.56
CA HIS A 78 -13.85 -12.64 16.99
C HIS A 78 -14.06 -11.16 17.29
N GLY A 79 -14.93 -10.85 18.24
CA GLY A 79 -15.27 -9.47 18.62
C GLY A 79 -15.98 -8.68 17.52
N ARG A 80 -16.22 -7.39 17.79
CA ARG A 80 -16.85 -6.48 16.83
C ARG A 80 -15.98 -6.36 15.57
N PRO A 81 -16.58 -6.37 14.36
CA PRO A 81 -15.85 -6.04 13.14
C PRO A 81 -15.35 -4.61 13.18
N ALA A 82 -14.07 -4.42 12.90
CA ALA A 82 -13.40 -3.13 12.98
C ALA A 82 -12.29 -3.05 11.93
N PHE A 83 -11.99 -1.81 11.50
CA PHE A 83 -10.84 -1.44 10.66
C PHE A 83 -10.84 -1.98 9.22
N GLN A 84 -11.80 -2.82 8.82
CA GLN A 84 -11.92 -3.27 7.43
C GLN A 84 -11.96 -2.12 6.41
N PRO A 85 -12.73 -1.02 6.63
CA PRO A 85 -12.73 0.09 5.66
C PRO A 85 -11.42 0.87 5.66
N VAL A 86 -10.70 0.90 6.78
CA VAL A 86 -9.35 1.48 6.85
C VAL A 86 -8.38 0.68 5.99
N VAL A 87 -8.45 -0.65 6.02
CA VAL A 87 -7.67 -1.50 5.10
C VAL A 87 -8.04 -1.24 3.64
N SER A 88 -9.33 -1.08 3.32
CA SER A 88 -9.77 -0.67 1.97
C SER A 88 -9.14 0.65 1.53
N MET A 89 -9.12 1.66 2.40
CA MET A 89 -8.43 2.94 2.13
C MET A 89 -6.94 2.75 1.86
N MET A 90 -6.28 1.89 2.63
CA MET A 90 -4.86 1.59 2.42
C MET A 90 -4.61 0.89 1.09
N LEU A 91 -5.52 0.03 0.64
CA LEU A 91 -5.44 -0.62 -0.67
C LEU A 91 -5.54 0.35 -1.84
N LEU A 92 -6.12 1.54 -1.67
CA LEU A 92 -6.06 2.59 -2.71
C LEU A 92 -4.64 3.02 -3.03
N THR A 93 -3.75 2.97 -2.04
CA THR A 93 -2.34 3.33 -2.21
C THR A 93 -1.56 2.29 -3.04
N GLU A 94 -2.15 1.13 -3.30
CA GLU A 94 -1.61 0.11 -4.21
C GLU A 94 -1.65 0.55 -5.68
N ILE A 95 -2.30 1.67 -6.02
CA ILE A 95 -2.26 2.24 -7.38
C ILE A 95 -0.82 2.52 -7.86
N SER A 96 0.09 2.88 -6.95
CA SER A 96 1.52 3.08 -7.29
C SER A 96 2.23 1.78 -7.67
N THR A 97 1.64 0.61 -7.40
CA THR A 97 2.25 -0.68 -7.77
C THR A 97 2.05 -1.01 -9.25
N ILE A 98 1.08 -0.40 -9.93
CA ILE A 98 0.89 -0.59 -11.38
C ILE A 98 2.15 -0.15 -12.13
N PRO A 99 2.62 1.11 -12.02
CA PRO A 99 3.86 1.52 -12.68
C PRO A 99 5.11 0.84 -12.10
N LEU A 100 5.13 0.45 -10.81
CA LEU A 100 6.21 -0.35 -10.21
C LEU A 100 6.41 -1.68 -10.94
N ASN A 101 5.31 -2.41 -11.17
CA ASN A 101 5.35 -3.69 -11.85
C ASN A 101 5.66 -3.51 -13.34
N LEU A 102 5.12 -2.47 -13.98
CA LEU A 102 5.41 -2.18 -15.38
C LEU A 102 6.88 -1.85 -15.61
N LYS A 103 7.51 -1.03 -14.73
CA LYS A 103 8.96 -0.79 -14.84
C LYS A 103 9.76 -2.07 -14.66
N GLY A 104 9.35 -2.95 -13.75
CA GLY A 104 10.02 -4.23 -13.51
C GLY A 104 9.92 -5.15 -14.72
N PHE A 105 8.75 -5.22 -15.35
CA PHE A 105 8.54 -5.96 -16.59
C PHE A 105 9.43 -5.41 -17.72
N ILE A 106 9.44 -4.09 -17.93
CA ILE A 106 10.29 -3.46 -18.96
C ILE A 106 11.76 -3.76 -18.69
N GLN A 107 12.22 -3.65 -17.44
CA GLN A 107 13.61 -3.92 -17.07
C GLN A 107 14.07 -5.34 -17.41
N VAL A 108 13.17 -6.32 -17.31
CA VAL A 108 13.48 -7.73 -17.63
C VAL A 108 13.36 -8.01 -19.13
N TYR A 109 12.31 -7.50 -19.79
CA TYR A 109 11.98 -7.86 -21.17
C TYR A 109 12.64 -6.96 -22.22
N ASN A 110 12.78 -5.65 -21.94
CA ASN A 110 13.41 -4.69 -22.83
C ASN A 110 14.11 -3.58 -22.02
N PRO A 111 15.33 -3.85 -21.48
CA PRO A 111 16.06 -2.90 -20.64
C PRO A 111 16.40 -1.57 -21.32
N GLN A 112 16.45 -1.54 -22.65
CA GLN A 112 16.77 -0.36 -23.46
C GLN A 112 15.52 0.38 -23.95
N SER A 113 14.33 -0.02 -23.47
CA SER A 113 13.07 0.62 -23.86
C SER A 113 13.07 2.11 -23.50
N LYS A 114 12.75 2.95 -24.50
CA LYS A 114 12.55 4.39 -24.31
C LYS A 114 11.47 4.75 -23.28
N TYR A 115 10.58 3.80 -22.95
CA TYR A 115 9.50 4.00 -21.99
C TYR A 115 9.92 3.80 -20.54
N TYR A 116 11.09 3.20 -20.28
CA TYR A 116 11.52 2.85 -18.93
C TYR A 116 11.59 4.07 -18.00
N ASP A 117 12.22 5.16 -18.43
CA ASP A 117 12.35 6.39 -17.64
C ASP A 117 10.99 7.04 -17.36
N SER A 118 10.07 7.05 -18.34
CA SER A 118 8.72 7.59 -18.15
C SER A 118 7.92 6.77 -17.14
N VAL A 119 7.95 5.44 -17.23
CA VAL A 119 7.25 4.57 -16.28
C VAL A 119 7.87 4.67 -14.88
N LEU A 120 9.20 4.79 -14.79
CA LEU A 120 9.89 5.03 -13.52
C LEU A 120 9.48 6.36 -12.88
N LEU A 121 9.33 7.42 -13.68
CA LEU A 121 8.86 8.72 -13.21
C LEU A 121 7.40 8.63 -12.73
N VAL A 122 6.52 7.98 -13.49
CA VAL A 122 5.11 7.75 -13.09
C VAL A 122 5.05 6.94 -11.80
N PHE A 123 5.90 5.93 -11.63
CA PHE A 123 6.02 5.20 -10.36
C PHE A 123 6.44 6.14 -9.22
N ALA A 124 7.49 6.93 -9.39
CA ALA A 124 7.97 7.81 -8.32
C ALA A 124 6.92 8.85 -7.91
N ILE A 125 6.27 9.50 -8.88
CA ILE A 125 5.21 10.48 -8.63
C ILE A 125 4.01 9.82 -7.96
N SER A 126 3.51 8.70 -8.51
CA SER A 126 2.37 8.01 -7.92
C SER A 126 2.66 7.55 -6.50
N PHE A 127 3.85 6.99 -6.23
CA PHE A 127 4.26 6.58 -4.88
C PHE A 127 4.24 7.76 -3.91
N LEU A 128 4.91 8.87 -4.24
CA LEU A 128 4.99 10.05 -3.38
C LEU A 128 3.60 10.65 -3.11
N LEU A 129 2.76 10.77 -4.14
CA LEU A 129 1.42 11.32 -3.97
C LEU A 129 0.53 10.38 -3.13
N VAL A 130 0.37 9.13 -3.53
CA VAL A 130 -0.67 8.27 -2.95
C VAL A 130 -0.25 7.65 -1.63
N ARG A 131 1.03 7.32 -1.45
CA ARG A 131 1.52 6.69 -0.20
C ARG A 131 2.01 7.73 0.80
N CYS A 132 2.82 8.70 0.36
CA CYS A 132 3.42 9.66 1.29
C CYS A 132 2.51 10.86 1.58
N ILE A 133 1.90 11.47 0.56
CA ILE A 133 1.08 12.68 0.76
C ILE A 133 -0.35 12.34 1.18
N ILE A 134 -0.92 11.24 0.68
CA ILE A 134 -2.29 10.83 1.04
C ILE A 134 -2.25 9.76 2.15
N GLY A 135 -1.56 8.64 1.92
CA GLY A 135 -1.57 7.48 2.82
C GLY A 135 -1.04 7.77 4.23
N VAL A 136 0.13 8.40 4.36
CA VAL A 136 0.74 8.68 5.68
C VAL A 136 -0.14 9.64 6.52
N PRO A 137 -0.59 10.80 6.01
CA PRO A 137 -1.50 11.66 6.77
C PRO A 137 -2.82 10.97 7.13
N PHE A 138 -3.37 10.14 6.24
CA PHE A 138 -4.56 9.35 6.55
C PHE A 138 -4.33 8.36 7.71
N LEU A 139 -3.20 7.66 7.73
CA LEU A 139 -2.84 6.77 8.84
C LEU A 139 -2.65 7.53 10.16
N LEU A 140 -2.03 8.71 10.12
CA LEU A 140 -1.90 9.56 11.31
C LEU A 140 -3.26 10.03 11.82
N TYR A 141 -4.13 10.49 10.92
CA TYR A 141 -5.49 10.91 11.26
C TYR A 141 -6.30 9.76 11.86
N SER A 142 -6.23 8.57 11.28
CA SER A 142 -6.98 7.41 11.76
C SER A 142 -6.44 6.85 13.08
N LEU A 143 -5.13 6.91 13.32
CA LEU A 143 -4.54 6.62 14.64
C LEU A 143 -5.01 7.63 15.69
N TYR A 144 -5.02 8.92 15.34
CA TYR A 144 -5.54 9.98 16.21
C TYR A 144 -7.03 9.76 16.52
N ALA A 145 -7.85 9.45 15.51
CA ALA A 145 -9.27 9.16 15.70
C ALA A 145 -9.51 7.89 16.54
N LEU A 146 -8.70 6.85 16.36
CA LEU A 146 -8.75 5.65 17.19
C LEU A 146 -8.44 5.95 18.66
N SER A 147 -7.54 6.89 18.96
CA SER A 147 -7.20 7.20 20.35
C SER A 147 -8.40 7.67 21.19
N TYR A 148 -9.40 8.30 20.56
CA TYR A 148 -10.67 8.69 21.21
C TYR A 148 -11.71 7.56 21.27
N ARG A 149 -11.54 6.50 20.48
CA ARG A 149 -12.49 5.39 20.31
C ARG A 149 -11.89 4.04 20.68
N ILE A 150 -10.76 4.01 21.38
CA ILE A 150 -10.01 2.79 21.65
C ILE A 150 -10.85 1.76 22.43
N ASN A 151 -11.76 2.25 23.28
CA ASN A 151 -12.68 1.43 24.07
C ASN A 151 -13.88 0.91 23.28
N ASP A 152 -14.13 1.41 22.05
CA ASP A 152 -15.25 0.97 21.20
C ASP A 152 -14.94 -0.33 20.44
N PHE A 153 -13.66 -0.72 20.39
CA PHE A 153 -13.14 -1.79 19.56
C PHE A 153 -12.41 -2.86 20.37
N PRO A 154 -12.34 -4.11 19.87
CA PRO A 154 -11.52 -5.15 20.49
C PRO A 154 -10.06 -4.71 20.61
N ILE A 155 -9.49 -4.84 21.81
CA ILE A 155 -8.13 -4.36 22.15
C ILE A 155 -7.07 -5.00 21.25
N ASP A 156 -7.26 -6.27 20.91
CA ASP A 156 -6.39 -7.07 20.07
C ASP A 156 -6.37 -6.55 18.62
N LYS A 157 -7.55 -6.24 18.04
CA LYS A 157 -7.67 -5.57 16.73
C LYS A 157 -7.06 -4.18 16.72
N SER A 158 -7.26 -3.42 17.79
CA SER A 158 -6.65 -2.09 17.93
C SER A 158 -5.13 -2.16 17.99
N ILE A 159 -4.55 -3.13 18.73
CA ILE A 159 -3.10 -3.34 18.82
C ILE A 159 -2.53 -3.68 17.44
N VAL A 160 -3.11 -4.66 16.74
CA VAL A 160 -2.66 -5.04 15.39
C VAL A 160 -2.74 -3.84 14.45
N TYR A 161 -3.86 -3.12 14.45
CA TYR A 161 -4.02 -1.93 13.63
C TYR A 161 -2.96 -0.85 13.91
N ILE A 162 -2.68 -0.55 15.19
CA ILE A 162 -1.68 0.45 15.57
C ILE A 162 -0.29 0.06 15.09
N ILE A 163 0.11 -1.20 15.28
CA ILE A 163 1.41 -1.72 14.84
C ILE A 163 1.53 -1.61 13.32
N GLU A 164 0.53 -2.09 12.58
CA GLU A 164 0.50 -2.06 11.12
C GLU A 164 0.55 -0.62 10.57
N ALA A 165 -0.21 0.29 11.16
CA ALA A 165 -0.23 1.70 10.78
C ALA A 165 1.15 2.37 11.00
N ILE A 166 1.79 2.14 12.15
CA ILE A 166 3.13 2.67 12.44
C ILE A 166 4.16 2.12 11.44
N LEU A 167 4.16 0.81 11.22
CA LEU A 167 5.08 0.17 10.27
C LEU A 167 4.85 0.71 8.84
N ALA A 168 3.59 0.88 8.43
CA ALA A 168 3.26 1.44 7.12
C ALA A 168 3.73 2.90 6.98
N ILE A 169 3.56 3.72 8.01
CA ILE A 169 4.08 5.09 8.05
C ILE A 169 5.60 5.10 7.90
N VAL A 170 6.31 4.28 8.69
CA VAL A 170 7.78 4.19 8.66
C VAL A 170 8.26 3.75 7.28
N LEU A 171 7.68 2.67 6.73
CA LEU A 171 8.09 2.11 5.45
C LEU A 171 7.84 3.09 4.30
N ASN A 172 6.64 3.69 4.24
CA ASN A 172 6.30 4.65 3.19
C ASN A 172 7.16 5.93 3.29
N SER A 173 7.47 6.39 4.50
CA SER A 173 8.34 7.55 4.71
C SER A 173 9.78 7.24 4.29
N TYR A 174 10.31 6.06 4.66
CA TYR A 174 11.64 5.60 4.25
C TYR A 174 11.79 5.58 2.72
N TRP A 175 10.86 4.92 2.02
CA TRP A 175 10.88 4.85 0.56
C TRP A 175 10.64 6.21 -0.09
N GLY A 176 9.77 7.04 0.48
CA GLY A 176 9.53 8.41 0.02
C GLY A 176 10.79 9.26 0.06
N LEU A 177 11.52 9.25 1.18
CA LEU A 177 12.80 9.94 1.32
C LEU A 177 13.85 9.41 0.35
N PHE A 178 13.92 8.08 0.18
CA PHE A 178 14.85 7.46 -0.75
C PHE A 178 14.60 7.86 -2.21
N LEU A 179 13.33 7.83 -2.64
CA LEU A 179 12.93 8.26 -3.97
C LEU A 179 13.15 9.76 -4.17
N GLY A 180 12.76 10.59 -3.21
CA GLY A 180 12.97 12.03 -3.24
C GLY A 180 14.45 12.40 -3.38
N LYS A 181 15.33 11.76 -2.59
CA LYS A 181 16.79 11.95 -2.69
C LYS A 181 17.32 11.56 -4.07
N LYS A 182 16.88 10.42 -4.63
CA LYS A 182 17.30 9.98 -5.98
C LYS A 182 16.81 10.92 -7.07
N MET A 183 15.58 11.41 -6.99
CA MET A 183 15.03 12.39 -7.92
C MET A 183 15.80 13.70 -7.85
N TYR A 184 16.06 14.21 -6.65
CA TYR A 184 16.85 15.42 -6.44
C TYR A 184 18.24 15.29 -7.07
N ILE A 185 18.96 14.19 -6.80
CA ILE A 185 20.29 13.96 -7.40
C ILE A 185 20.22 13.92 -8.93
N LYS A 186 19.20 13.29 -9.53
CA LYS A 186 19.05 13.22 -10.99
C LYS A 186 18.75 14.60 -11.61
N LEU A 187 17.98 15.44 -10.92
CA LEU A 187 17.61 16.79 -11.37
C LEU A 187 18.72 17.83 -11.15
N SER A 188 19.52 17.68 -10.09
CA SER A 188 20.60 18.61 -9.75
C SER A 188 21.90 18.38 -10.54
N LYS A 189 22.04 17.24 -11.25
CA LYS A 189 23.18 17.01 -12.14
C LYS A 189 23.00 17.83 -13.43
N PRO A 190 23.95 18.71 -13.80
CA PRO A 190 23.88 19.42 -15.07
C PRO A 190 23.83 18.42 -16.22
N LYS A 191 22.95 18.65 -17.20
CA LYS A 191 22.95 17.88 -18.44
C LYS A 191 24.33 18.05 -19.09
N GLN A 192 25.18 17.03 -18.98
CA GLN A 192 26.35 16.96 -19.85
C GLN A 192 25.80 16.80 -21.27
N HIS A 193 25.84 17.88 -22.05
CA HIS A 193 25.61 17.83 -23.48
C HIS A 193 26.70 16.92 -24.05
N SER A 194 26.33 15.68 -24.36
CA SER A 194 27.08 14.84 -25.27
C SER A 194 26.91 15.47 -26.65
N THR A 195 27.93 16.21 -27.06
CA THR A 195 28.18 16.61 -28.44
C THR A 195 28.37 15.37 -29.31
#